data_AF-A0A947YP01-F1
#
_entry.id   AF-A0A947YP01-F1
#
_cell.length_a   1.000
_cell.length_b   1.000
_cell.length_c   1.000
_cell.angle_alpha   90.00
_cell.angle_beta   90.00
_cell.angle_gamma   90.00
#
_symmetry.space_group_name_H-M   'P 1'
#
loop_
_entity.id
_entity.type
_entity.pdbx_description
1 polymer ?
#
loop_
_entity_poly.entity_id
_entity_poly.type
_entity_poly.pdbx_seq_one_letter_code
_entity_poly.pdbx_strand_id
1 'polypeptide(L)' 'MSREISLIGKNLKKLRKQKSLSQDRLSKLADISYNTVIKLESGGITNPTIETLQKMAKALGVSVDELIKS' A
#
# COMPACT_ATOMS: atom_id res chain seq x y z
N MET A 1 19.46 10.97 -6.26
CA MET A 1 18.87 10.77 -4.92
C MET A 1 17.98 9.54 -4.98
N SER A 2 18.48 8.44 -4.45
CA SER A 2 17.76 7.17 -4.35
C SER A 2 16.51 7.42 -3.51
N ARG A 3 15.32 7.48 -4.15
CA ARG A 3 14.07 7.43 -3.38
C ARG A 3 14.10 6.10 -2.66
N GLU A 4 14.37 6.10 -1.36
CA GLU A 4 14.19 4.91 -0.54
C GLU A 4 12.72 4.54 -0.65
N ILE A 5 12.43 3.57 -1.52
CA ILE A 5 11.09 3.02 -1.60
C ILE A 5 10.88 2.36 -0.25
N SER A 6 10.02 2.97 0.56
CA SER A 6 9.61 2.44 1.85
C SER A 6 9.29 0.95 1.68
N LEU A 7 9.84 0.10 2.55
CA LEU A 7 9.62 -1.35 2.53
C LEU A 7 8.12 -1.68 2.43
N ILE A 8 7.30 -0.87 3.09
CA ILE A 8 5.83 -0.90 3.05
C ILE A 8 5.31 -0.74 1.60
N GLY A 9 5.80 0.24 0.85
CA GLY A 9 5.35 0.48 -0.53
C GLY A 9 5.71 -0.68 -1.49
N LYS A 10 6.88 -1.29 -1.30
CA LYS A 10 7.29 -2.51 -2.03
C LYS A 10 6.38 -3.70 -1.69
N ASN A 11 6.15 -3.93 -0.40
CA ASN A 11 5.29 -5.02 0.07
C ASN A 11 3.84 -4.84 -0.38
N LEU A 12 3.30 -3.63 -0.27
CA LEU A 12 1.97 -3.31 -0.77
C LEU A 12 1.84 -3.67 -2.24
N LYS A 13 2.80 -3.25 -3.08
CA LYS A 13 2.79 -3.55 -4.52
C LYS A 13 2.88 -5.06 -4.78
N LYS A 14 3.67 -5.80 -3.98
CA LYS A 14 3.80 -7.26 -4.08
C LYS A 14 2.48 -7.95 -3.73
N LEU A 15 1.89 -7.64 -2.58
CA LEU A 15 0.61 -8.21 -2.10
C LEU A 15 -0.54 -7.86 -3.05
N ARG A 16 -0.59 -6.61 -3.54
CA ARG A 16 -1.58 -6.18 -4.53
C ARG A 16 -1.50 -7.02 -5.80
N LYS A 17 -0.28 -7.27 -6.30
CA LYS A 17 -0.06 -8.12 -7.49
C LYS A 17 -0.43 -9.58 -7.21
N GLN A 18 -0.11 -10.12 -6.04
CA GLN A 18 -0.51 -11.48 -5.65
C GLN A 18 -2.04 -11.64 -5.61
N LYS A 19 -2.76 -10.59 -5.25
CA LYS A 19 -4.23 -10.54 -5.23
C LYS A 19 -4.84 -10.16 -6.59
N SER A 20 -4.04 -10.01 -7.65
CA SER A 20 -4.48 -9.57 -8.98
C SER A 20 -5.31 -8.26 -8.98
N LEU A 21 -4.97 -7.34 -8.07
CA LEU A 21 -5.66 -6.06 -7.93
C LEU A 21 -4.93 -4.96 -8.73
N SER A 22 -5.68 -4.08 -9.39
CA SER A 22 -5.16 -2.82 -9.91
C SER A 22 -4.99 -1.80 -8.78
N GLN A 23 -4.19 -0.76 -9.01
CA GLN A 23 -4.08 0.37 -8.07
C GLN A 23 -5.44 1.07 -7.88
N ASP A 24 -6.27 1.15 -8.93
CA ASP A 24 -7.61 1.72 -8.85
C ASP A 24 -8.54 0.86 -7.99
N ARG A 25 -8.53 -0.46 -8.18
CA ARG A 25 -9.34 -1.37 -7.37
C ARG A 25 -8.90 -1.34 -5.92
N LEU A 26 -7.59 -1.33 -5.66
CA LEU A 26 -7.08 -1.19 -4.30
C LEU A 26 -7.55 0.12 -3.67
N SER A 27 -7.50 1.24 -4.40
CA SER A 27 -7.97 2.54 -3.89
C SER A 27 -9.46 2.53 -3.53
N LYS A 28 -10.29 1.90 -4.37
CA LYS A 28 -11.75 1.75 -4.12
C LYS A 28 -12.04 0.84 -2.93
N LEU A 29 -11.32 -0.28 -2.82
CA LEU A 29 -11.50 -1.24 -1.72
C LEU A 29 -11.01 -0.70 -0.38
N ALA A 30 -9.92 0.06 -0.39
CA ALA A 30 -9.35 0.66 0.81
C ALA A 30 -9.99 2.01 1.17
N ASP A 31 -10.92 2.53 0.36
CA ASP A 31 -11.53 3.85 0.55
C ASP A 31 -10.48 4.96 0.75
N ILE A 32 -9.52 5.00 -0.17
CA ILE A 32 -8.43 5.98 -0.21
C ILE A 32 -8.26 6.52 -1.62
N SER A 33 -7.71 7.72 -1.74
CA SER A 33 -7.46 8.32 -3.04
C SER A 33 -6.46 7.50 -3.87
N TYR A 34 -6.75 7.33 -5.15
CA TYR A 34 -5.84 6.66 -6.11
C TYR A 34 -4.42 7.23 -6.08
N ASN A 35 -4.30 8.56 -5.96
CA ASN A 35 -3.01 9.24 -5.85
C ASN A 35 -2.23 8.81 -4.59
N THR A 36 -2.92 8.54 -3.48
CA THR A 36 -2.31 8.03 -2.24
C THR A 36 -1.72 6.65 -2.45
N VAL A 37 -2.42 5.76 -3.14
CA VAL A 37 -1.92 4.41 -3.50
C VAL A 37 -0.66 4.51 -4.37
N ILE A 38 -0.68 5.35 -5.41
CA ILE A 38 0.49 5.56 -6.28
C ILE A 38 1.67 6.11 -5.47
N LYS A 39 1.44 7.16 -4.68
CA LYS A 39 2.49 7.78 -3.87
C LYS A 39 3.05 6.79 -2.85
N LEU A 40 2.24 5.91 -2.28
CA LEU A 40 2.72 4.87 -1.38
C LEU A 40 3.59 3.84 -2.11
N GLU A 41 3.13 3.30 -3.24
CA GLU A 41 3.88 2.29 -4.02
C GLU A 41 5.15 2.85 -4.67
N SER A 42 5.18 4.15 -4.97
CA SER A 42 6.32 4.85 -5.58
C SER A 42 7.30 5.45 -4.58
N GLY A 43 7.02 5.36 -3.28
CA GLY A 43 7.86 5.92 -2.22
C GLY A 43 7.74 7.45 -2.07
N GLY A 44 6.71 8.07 -2.62
CA GLY A 44 6.36 9.48 -2.38
C GLY A 44 5.74 9.72 -1.00
N ILE A 45 5.17 8.68 -0.37
CA ILE A 45 4.76 8.68 1.04
C ILE A 45 5.64 7.68 1.77
N THR A 46 6.51 8.18 2.64
CA THR A 46 7.42 7.37 3.45
C THR A 46 6.80 6.94 4.78
N ASN A 47 5.87 7.74 5.31
CA ASN A 47 5.22 7.49 6.59
C ASN A 47 3.67 7.58 6.47
N PRO A 48 3.00 6.52 5.99
CA PRO A 48 1.53 6.47 6.02
C PRO A 48 1.00 6.47 7.44
N THR A 49 -0.20 7.02 7.63
CA THR A 49 -0.90 6.89 8.91
C THR A 49 -1.32 5.44 9.15
N ILE A 50 -1.44 5.05 10.42
CA ILE A 50 -1.92 3.72 10.82
C ILE A 50 -3.30 3.44 10.19
N GLU A 51 -4.17 4.44 10.14
CA GLU A 51 -5.48 4.33 9.49
C GLU A 51 -5.38 3.94 8.01
N THR A 52 -4.45 4.57 7.28
CA THR A 52 -4.19 4.26 5.86
C THR A 52 -3.69 2.82 5.71
N LEU A 53 -2.78 2.40 6.58
CA LEU A 53 -2.27 1.02 6.59
C LEU A 53 -3.37 0.00 6.88
N GLN A 54 -4.23 0.27 7.87
CA GLN A 54 -5.36 -0.59 8.22
C GLN A 54 -6.36 -0.71 7.05
N LYS A 55 -6.68 0.41 6.40
CA LYS A 55 -7.53 0.46 5.22
C LYS A 55 -6.97 -0.39 4.06
N MET A 56 -5.68 -0.25 3.77
CA MET A 56 -5.02 -1.05 2.73
C MET A 56 -4.92 -2.53 3.10
N ALA A 57 -4.58 -2.84 4.35
CA ALA A 57 -4.51 -4.19 4.86
C ALA A 57 -5.87 -4.89 4.74
N LYS A 58 -6.94 -4.22 5.16
CA LYS A 58 -8.32 -4.70 5.04
C LYS A 58 -8.73 -4.93 3.59
N ALA A 59 -8.41 -4.00 2.68
CA ALA A 59 -8.69 -4.14 1.25
C ALA A 59 -7.93 -5.30 0.59
N LEU A 60 -6.70 -5.54 1.03
CA LEU A 60 -5.90 -6.67 0.60
C LEU A 60 -6.27 -7.96 1.32
N GLY A 61 -7.07 -7.91 2.40
CA GLY A 61 -7.37 -9.06 3.24
C GLY A 61 -6.12 -9.66 3.87
N VAL A 62 -5.24 -8.80 4.37
CA VAL A 62 -3.99 -9.11 5.07
C VAL A 62 -3.94 -8.33 6.38
N SER A 63 -3.00 -8.67 7.26
CA SER A 63 -2.72 -7.89 8.47
C SER A 63 -1.86 -6.66 8.17
N VAL A 64 -1.92 -5.63 9.02
CA VAL A 64 -1.01 -4.48 8.92
C VAL A 64 0.44 -4.93 9.11
N ASP A 65 0.67 -5.92 9.97
CA ASP A 65 1.95 -6.56 10.17
C ASP A 65 2.53 -7.15 8.88
N GLU A 66 1.71 -7.75 8.01
CA GLU A 66 2.17 -8.25 6.70
C GLU A 66 2.55 -7.15 5.71
N LEU A 67 2.01 -5.93 5.88
CA LEU A 67 2.46 -4.76 5.10
C LEU A 67 3.84 -4.28 5.58
N ILE A 68 4.11 -4.38 6.89
CA ILE A 68 5.34 -3.88 7.52
C ILE A 68 6.46 -4.94 7.51
N LYS A 69 6.12 -6.23 7.67
CA LYS A 69 7.07 -7.34 7.67
C LYS A 69 7.70 -7.53 6.31
N SER A 70 9.03 -7.55 6.29
CA SER A 70 9.86 -7.85 5.13
C SER A 70 10.23 -9.33 5.11
#